data_AF-A0A7S0AEC8-F1
#
_entry.id   AF-A0A7S0AEC8-F1
#
_cell.length_a   1.000
_cell.length_b   1.000
_cell.length_c   1.000
_cell.angle_alpha   90.00
_cell.angle_beta   90.00
_cell.angle_gamma   90.00
#
_symmetry.space_group_name_H-M   'P 1'
#
loop_
_entity.id
_entity.type
_entity.pdbx_description
1 polymer ?
#
loop_
_entity_poly.entity_id
_entity_poly.type
_entity_poly.pdbx_seq_one_letter_code
_entity_poly.pdbx_strand_id
1 'polypeptide(L)'
;YIPEDDTGFAFEYGKLIQEYAKPASDVVVIVGDAGEEGRMQQKEMEFMRASGIKFRKVTLEGYETQWPLAAGGPAVSQVRPEPVHDFWHAENREHTFHFGDPWPGEEKKEIMFWAFRDQFPGTEPVYDFWHRGNREHTFHFGSPWHGEEKKGIQFWAFRDQFPGTEPVYDFWHHQHREHTFHLGDPWPGEEKKEIQFWAFRDQFPGTEPVHDFWH
;
A
#
# COMPACT_ATOMS: atom_id res chain seq x y z
N TYR A 1 19.91 -20.46 18.39
CA TYR A 1 19.21 -19.81 19.52
C TYR A 1 19.57 -18.33 19.45
N ILE A 2 18.68 -17.55 18.84
CA ILE A 2 18.65 -16.09 19.01
C ILE A 2 17.28 -15.86 19.65
N PRO A 3 17.21 -15.52 20.94
CA PRO A 3 16.00 -15.02 21.55
C PRO A 3 15.76 -13.58 21.03
N GLU A 4 14.51 -13.14 21.04
CA GLU A 4 14.07 -11.76 20.73
C GLU A 4 13.72 -11.48 19.25
N ASP A 5 12.43 -11.57 18.93
CA ASP A 5 11.71 -10.44 18.32
C ASP A 5 10.21 -10.48 18.69
N ASP A 6 9.94 -10.46 19.99
CA ASP A 6 8.58 -10.22 20.52
C ASP A 6 8.20 -8.73 20.44
N THR A 7 9.15 -7.88 20.04
CA THR A 7 9.04 -6.44 19.89
C THR A 7 8.31 -6.03 18.61
N GLY A 8 8.55 -6.70 17.48
CA GLY A 8 7.84 -6.41 16.22
C GLY A 8 6.33 -6.69 16.30
N PHE A 9 5.95 -7.76 17.01
CA PHE A 9 4.53 -8.12 17.22
C PHE A 9 3.78 -7.10 18.09
N ALA A 10 4.42 -6.64 19.17
CA ALA A 10 3.77 -5.83 20.20
C ALA A 10 3.49 -4.37 19.76
N PHE A 11 4.27 -3.80 18.83
CA PHE A 11 4.16 -2.38 18.51
C PHE A 11 3.26 -2.07 17.30
N GLU A 12 3.33 -2.86 16.22
CA GLU A 12 2.55 -2.56 15.01
C GLU A 12 1.28 -3.42 14.90
N TYR A 13 1.39 -4.73 15.10
CA TYR A 13 0.26 -5.64 14.91
C TYR A 13 -0.81 -5.51 16.00
N GLY A 14 -0.41 -5.36 17.28
CA GLY A 14 -1.35 -5.09 18.38
C GLY A 14 -2.11 -3.77 18.20
N LYS A 15 -1.46 -2.73 17.65
CA LYS A 15 -2.10 -1.45 17.34
C LYS A 15 -3.15 -1.62 16.23
N LEU A 16 -2.83 -2.35 15.16
CA LEU A 16 -3.79 -2.69 14.10
C LEU A 16 -5.01 -3.44 14.63
N ILE A 17 -4.80 -4.43 15.51
CA ILE A 17 -5.91 -5.15 16.15
C ILE A 17 -6.81 -4.18 16.93
N GLN A 18 -6.25 -3.25 17.70
CA GLN A 18 -7.06 -2.29 18.45
C GLN A 18 -7.80 -1.30 17.56
N GLU A 19 -7.20 -0.90 16.44
CA GLU A 19 -7.79 0.07 15.52
C GLU A 19 -8.89 -0.53 14.65
N TYR A 20 -8.67 -1.74 14.11
CA TYR A 20 -9.56 -2.35 13.13
C TYR A 20 -10.48 -3.43 13.73
N ALA A 21 -10.00 -4.23 14.68
CA ALA A 21 -10.78 -5.32 15.24
C ALA A 21 -11.71 -4.88 16.39
N LYS A 22 -11.35 -3.82 17.12
CA LYS A 22 -12.21 -3.26 18.19
C LYS A 22 -13.54 -2.65 17.70
N PRO A 23 -13.59 -1.90 16.58
CA PRO A 23 -14.86 -1.42 16.03
C PRO A 23 -15.57 -2.46 15.15
N ALA A 24 -14.91 -3.56 14.78
CA ALA A 24 -15.52 -4.58 13.94
C ALA A 24 -16.67 -5.32 14.66
N SER A 25 -17.77 -5.55 13.95
CA SER A 25 -18.88 -6.38 14.44
C SER A 25 -18.54 -7.87 14.48
N ASP A 26 -17.52 -8.29 13.73
CA ASP A 26 -17.09 -9.67 13.59
C ASP A 26 -15.59 -9.72 13.26
N VAL A 27 -14.82 -10.50 14.01
CA VAL A 27 -13.36 -10.65 13.86
C VAL A 27 -13.06 -12.13 13.68
N VAL A 28 -12.34 -12.47 12.63
CA VAL A 28 -12.06 -13.85 12.25
C VAL A 28 -10.56 -14.08 12.30
N VAL A 29 -10.15 -15.14 13.02
CA VAL A 29 -8.77 -15.61 13.07
C VAL A 29 -8.70 -16.92 12.29
N ILE A 30 -7.97 -16.90 11.18
CA ILE A 30 -7.74 -18.08 10.37
C ILE A 30 -6.64 -18.91 11.03
N VAL A 31 -6.97 -20.14 11.40
CA VAL A 31 -6.06 -21.15 11.96
C VAL A 31 -5.70 -22.17 10.88
N GLY A 32 -4.69 -23.00 11.14
CA GLY A 32 -4.28 -24.05 10.21
C GLY A 32 -5.39 -25.06 9.90
N ASP A 33 -5.13 -25.97 8.96
CA ASP A 33 -6.18 -26.81 8.34
C ASP A 33 -6.85 -27.77 9.34
N ALA A 34 -6.13 -28.24 10.37
CA ALA A 34 -6.69 -29.02 11.47
C ALA A 34 -7.08 -28.17 12.69
N GLY A 35 -7.10 -26.84 12.54
CA GLY A 35 -7.34 -25.88 13.61
C GLY A 35 -6.10 -25.57 14.45
N GLU A 36 -4.90 -25.96 13.98
CA GLU A 36 -3.65 -25.71 14.68
C GLU A 36 -3.29 -24.23 14.73
N GLU A 37 -2.73 -23.82 15.86
CA GLU A 37 -2.40 -22.44 16.15
C GLU A 37 -0.87 -22.27 16.14
N GLY A 38 -0.37 -21.50 15.18
CA GLY A 38 1.00 -21.02 15.20
C GLY A 38 1.27 -20.13 16.42
N ARG A 39 2.53 -20.08 16.85
CA ARG A 39 2.96 -19.26 18.00
C ARG A 39 2.56 -17.78 17.87
N MET A 40 2.50 -17.25 16.64
CA MET A 40 2.07 -15.88 16.36
C MET A 40 0.56 -15.71 16.55
N GLN A 41 -0.26 -16.60 15.98
CA GLN A 41 -1.72 -16.59 16.15
C GLN A 41 -2.14 -16.69 17.62
N GLN A 42 -1.42 -17.49 18.42
CA GLN A 42 -1.67 -17.59 19.87
C GLN A 42 -1.51 -16.23 20.55
N LYS A 43 -0.45 -15.49 20.21
CA LYS A 43 -0.19 -14.14 20.74
C LYS A 43 -1.23 -13.12 20.29
N GLU A 44 -1.71 -13.19 19.06
CA GLU A 44 -2.81 -12.34 18.53
C GLU A 44 -4.09 -12.56 19.32
N MET A 45 -4.44 -13.82 19.53
CA MET A 45 -5.63 -14.19 20.27
C MET A 45 -5.53 -13.82 21.74
N GLU A 46 -4.36 -13.94 22.36
CA GLU A 46 -4.11 -13.44 23.72
C GLU A 46 -4.28 -11.92 23.79
N PHE A 47 -3.72 -11.18 22.83
CA PHE A 47 -3.85 -9.73 22.77
C PHE A 47 -5.31 -9.27 22.55
N MET A 48 -6.05 -9.93 21.64
CA MET A 48 -7.47 -9.66 21.41
C MET A 48 -8.30 -9.92 22.66
N ARG A 49 -8.05 -11.04 23.37
CA ARG A 49 -8.71 -11.34 24.65
C ARG A 49 -8.41 -10.27 25.70
N ALA A 50 -7.15 -9.87 25.84
CA ALA A 50 -6.73 -8.84 26.78
C ALA A 50 -7.36 -7.47 26.45
N SER A 51 -7.62 -7.20 25.16
CA SER A 51 -8.22 -5.97 24.67
C SER A 51 -9.76 -5.99 24.62
N GLY A 52 -10.39 -7.08 25.08
CA GLY A 52 -11.86 -7.24 25.07
C GLY A 52 -12.47 -7.45 23.68
N ILE A 53 -11.65 -7.79 22.69
CA ILE A 53 -12.06 -8.02 21.31
C ILE A 53 -12.53 -9.46 21.18
N LYS A 54 -13.79 -9.63 20.76
CA LYS A 54 -14.34 -10.95 20.46
C LYS A 54 -13.89 -11.37 19.08
N PHE A 55 -13.44 -12.61 18.94
CA PHE A 55 -13.10 -13.21 17.67
C PHE A 55 -13.60 -14.64 17.59
N ARG A 56 -13.70 -15.17 16.38
CA ARG A 56 -13.93 -16.58 16.10
C ARG A 56 -12.76 -17.18 15.33
N LYS A 57 -12.44 -18.42 15.68
CA LYS A 57 -11.48 -19.23 14.95
C LYS A 57 -12.18 -19.92 13.79
N VAL A 58 -11.54 -19.96 12.64
CA VAL A 58 -11.98 -20.74 11.48
C VAL A 58 -10.75 -21.38 10.83
N THR A 59 -10.87 -22.61 10.36
CA THR A 59 -9.87 -23.17 9.45
C THR A 59 -9.91 -22.40 8.13
N LEU A 60 -8.86 -22.50 7.31
CA LEU A 60 -8.88 -21.91 5.98
C LEU A 60 -10.07 -22.44 5.15
N GLU A 61 -10.27 -23.76 5.14
CA GLU A 61 -11.42 -24.41 4.51
C GLU A 61 -12.77 -23.88 5.05
N GLY A 62 -12.87 -23.70 6.38
CA GLY A 62 -14.07 -23.18 7.02
C GLY A 62 -14.34 -21.71 6.68
N TYR A 63 -13.29 -20.90 6.56
CA TYR A 63 -13.37 -19.52 6.09
C TYR A 63 -13.88 -19.46 4.65
N GLU A 64 -13.29 -20.25 3.75
CA GLU A 64 -13.68 -20.32 2.34
C GLU A 64 -15.10 -20.86 2.15
N THR A 65 -15.54 -21.78 3.00
CA THR A 65 -16.90 -22.34 2.97
C THR A 65 -17.94 -21.36 3.50
N GLN A 66 -17.60 -20.56 4.53
CA GLN A 66 -18.53 -19.65 5.18
C GLN A 66 -18.60 -18.28 4.50
N TRP A 67 -17.49 -17.84 3.90
CA TRP A 67 -17.42 -16.69 3.01
C TRP A 67 -16.97 -17.16 1.63
N PRO A 68 -17.77 -17.99 0.96
CA PRO A 68 -17.48 -18.34 -0.41
C PRO A 68 -17.52 -17.03 -1.18
N LEU A 69 -16.36 -16.58 -1.65
CA LEU A 69 -16.25 -15.47 -2.58
C LEU A 69 -17.34 -15.70 -3.62
N ALA A 70 -18.35 -14.81 -3.65
CA ALA A 70 -19.60 -15.07 -4.35
C ALA A 70 -19.30 -15.67 -5.72
N ALA A 71 -19.75 -16.90 -5.95
CA ALA A 71 -19.54 -17.58 -7.22
C ALA A 71 -20.14 -16.71 -8.35
N GLY A 72 -19.28 -15.94 -9.02
CA GLY A 72 -19.65 -14.96 -10.05
C GLY A 72 -19.27 -13.49 -9.79
N GLY A 73 -18.75 -13.12 -8.61
CA GLY A 73 -18.02 -11.86 -8.43
C GLY A 73 -16.59 -11.99 -8.93
N PRO A 74 -15.88 -10.90 -9.30
CA PRO A 74 -14.46 -11.02 -9.61
C PRO A 74 -13.81 -11.72 -8.42
N ALA A 75 -12.92 -12.69 -8.70
CA ALA A 75 -12.03 -13.20 -7.68
C ALA A 75 -11.59 -12.01 -6.84
N VAL A 76 -11.63 -12.11 -5.51
CA VAL A 76 -10.78 -11.23 -4.71
C VAL A 76 -9.38 -11.64 -5.14
N SER A 77 -8.92 -11.02 -6.24
CA SER A 77 -7.52 -10.91 -6.56
C SER A 77 -6.91 -10.57 -5.22
N GLN A 78 -5.89 -11.31 -4.80
CA GLN A 78 -5.05 -10.76 -3.76
C GLN A 78 -4.63 -9.39 -4.29
N VAL A 79 -5.28 -8.33 -3.78
CA VAL A 79 -5.04 -6.96 -4.18
C VAL A 79 -3.65 -6.69 -3.62
N ARG A 80 -2.66 -6.96 -4.46
CA ARG A 80 -1.25 -6.85 -4.14
C ARG A 80 -0.81 -5.47 -4.60
N PRO A 81 0.08 -4.81 -3.85
CA PRO A 81 0.76 -3.64 -4.37
C PRO A 81 1.47 -4.02 -5.69
N GLU A 82 1.39 -3.13 -6.67
CA GLU A 82 2.12 -3.20 -7.93
C GLU A 82 3.20 -2.09 -7.93
N PRO A 83 4.29 -2.26 -8.69
CA PRO A 83 5.35 -1.27 -8.74
C PRO A 83 4.88 -0.04 -9.52
N VAL A 84 5.01 1.13 -8.89
CA VAL A 84 4.89 2.42 -9.56
C VAL A 84 6.29 2.84 -9.98
N HIS A 85 6.46 3.01 -11.28
CA HIS A 85 7.73 3.40 -11.87
C HIS A 85 7.76 4.90 -12.12
N ASP A 86 8.98 5.44 -12.10
CA ASP A 86 9.30 6.73 -12.69
C ASP A 86 9.43 6.60 -14.22
N PHE A 87 8.95 7.60 -14.95
CA PHE A 87 9.06 7.74 -16.39
C PHE A 87 9.48 9.17 -16.75
N TRP A 88 10.52 9.30 -17.59
CA TRP A 88 10.97 10.60 -18.07
C TRP A 88 10.38 10.93 -19.44
N HIS A 89 9.65 12.04 -19.55
CA HIS A 89 9.12 12.53 -20.82
C HIS A 89 9.98 13.69 -21.37
N ALA A 90 10.87 13.41 -22.33
CA ALA A 90 11.87 14.39 -22.78
C ALA A 90 11.29 15.68 -23.41
N GLU A 91 10.17 15.59 -24.12
CA GLU A 91 9.54 16.78 -24.76
C GLU A 91 8.86 17.71 -23.75
N ASN A 92 8.17 17.15 -22.76
CA ASN A 92 7.53 17.91 -21.68
C ASN A 92 8.53 18.32 -20.59
N ARG A 93 9.66 17.61 -20.49
CA ARG A 93 10.67 17.74 -19.43
C ARG A 93 10.06 17.51 -18.05
N GLU A 94 9.27 16.45 -17.96
CA GLU A 94 8.59 16.06 -16.72
C GLU A 94 8.83 14.58 -16.41
N HIS A 95 8.76 14.26 -15.11
CA HIS A 95 8.59 12.92 -14.60
C HIS A 95 7.10 12.58 -14.41
N THR A 96 6.69 11.39 -14.86
CA THR A 96 5.37 10.81 -14.56
C THR A 96 5.54 9.52 -13.76
N PHE A 97 4.53 9.17 -12.95
CA PHE A 97 4.59 8.04 -12.04
C PHE A 97 3.37 7.13 -12.22
N HIS A 98 3.57 5.95 -12.80
CA HIS A 98 2.47 5.03 -13.06
C HIS A 98 2.90 3.56 -13.08
N PHE A 99 1.91 2.67 -13.17
CA PHE A 99 2.14 1.24 -13.34
C PHE A 99 2.50 0.90 -14.80
N GLY A 100 3.20 -0.20 -14.99
CA GLY A 100 3.31 -0.85 -16.30
C GLY A 100 4.34 -0.24 -17.25
N ASP A 101 3.95 -0.09 -18.51
CA ASP A 101 4.81 0.31 -19.63
C ASP A 101 4.72 1.82 -19.90
N PRO A 102 5.79 2.45 -20.44
CA PRO A 102 5.82 3.88 -20.72
C PRO A 102 4.73 4.29 -21.72
N TRP A 103 4.18 5.49 -21.57
CA TRP A 103 3.37 6.14 -22.59
C TRP A 103 4.23 6.62 -23.77
N PRO A 104 3.63 6.97 -24.92
CA PRO A 104 4.39 7.51 -26.05
C PRO A 104 5.17 8.77 -25.66
N GLY A 105 6.49 8.75 -25.85
CA GLY A 105 7.38 9.87 -25.52
C GLY A 105 8.10 9.72 -24.18
N GLU A 106 7.76 8.68 -23.40
CA GLU A 106 8.37 8.41 -22.10
C GLU A 106 9.46 7.34 -22.17
N GLU A 107 10.45 7.48 -21.28
CA GLU A 107 11.47 6.48 -21.00
C GLU A 107 11.28 5.94 -19.57
N LYS A 108 11.04 4.63 -19.45
CA LYS A 108 10.88 3.96 -18.16
C LYS A 108 12.17 3.98 -17.34
N LYS A 109 12.06 4.37 -16.06
CA LYS A 109 13.14 4.40 -15.07
C LYS A 109 12.86 3.40 -13.94
N GLU A 110 13.38 3.69 -12.76
CA GLU A 110 13.35 2.81 -11.60
C GLU A 110 11.97 2.72 -10.95
N ILE A 111 11.80 1.75 -10.07
CA ILE A 111 10.62 1.66 -9.19
C ILE A 111 10.76 2.70 -8.09
N MET A 112 9.73 3.53 -7.89
CA MET A 112 9.74 4.53 -6.82
C MET A 112 9.10 4.03 -5.53
N PHE A 113 8.03 3.26 -5.66
CA PHE A 113 7.27 2.67 -4.55
C PHE A 113 6.28 1.64 -5.09
N TRP A 114 5.61 0.93 -4.19
CA TRP A 114 4.56 -0.03 -4.52
C TRP A 114 3.22 0.42 -3.94
N ALA A 115 2.19 0.47 -4.80
CA ALA A 115 0.85 0.98 -4.48
C ALA A 115 -0.25 0.07 -5.08
N PHE A 116 -1.50 0.25 -4.67
CA PHE A 116 -2.59 -0.60 -5.14
C PHE A 116 -3.28 -0.01 -6.36
N ARG A 117 -3.54 -0.85 -7.37
CA ARG A 117 -4.31 -0.45 -8.55
C ARG A 117 -5.78 -0.19 -8.21
N ASP A 118 -6.34 -1.00 -7.32
CA ASP A 118 -7.72 -0.96 -6.87
C ASP A 118 -7.79 -0.68 -5.36
N GLN A 119 -8.99 -0.32 -4.89
CA GLN A 119 -9.21 -0.02 -3.48
C GLN A 119 -8.84 -1.21 -2.58
N PHE A 120 -7.93 -0.98 -1.65
CA PHE A 120 -7.58 -1.89 -0.57
C PHE A 120 -8.07 -1.34 0.79
N PRO A 121 -8.48 -2.18 1.77
CA PRO A 121 -8.92 -1.69 3.08
C PRO A 121 -7.91 -0.74 3.73
N GLY A 122 -8.38 0.43 4.18
CA GLY A 122 -7.53 1.47 4.77
C GLY A 122 -6.83 2.40 3.76
N THR A 123 -6.98 2.16 2.46
CA THR A 123 -6.45 3.05 1.42
C THR A 123 -7.48 4.06 0.93
N GLU A 124 -6.96 5.18 0.43
CA GLU A 124 -7.72 6.24 -0.23
C GLU A 124 -7.20 6.46 -1.65
N PRO A 125 -8.02 7.03 -2.55
CA PRO A 125 -7.59 7.29 -3.92
C PRO A 125 -6.64 8.48 -3.97
N VAL A 126 -5.45 8.26 -4.51
CA VAL A 126 -4.52 9.31 -4.96
C VAL A 126 -4.90 9.65 -6.38
N TYR A 127 -5.11 10.94 -6.63
CA TYR A 127 -5.53 11.43 -7.94
C TYR A 127 -4.35 12.03 -8.69
N ASP A 128 -4.40 11.89 -10.01
CA ASP A 128 -3.58 12.66 -10.94
C ASP A 128 -4.19 14.06 -11.11
N PHE A 129 -3.34 15.08 -11.14
CA PHE A 129 -3.69 16.46 -11.42
C PHE A 129 -2.75 17.03 -12.47
N TRP A 130 -3.32 17.74 -13.45
CA TRP A 130 -2.54 18.45 -14.47
C TRP A 130 -2.40 19.92 -14.12
N HIS A 131 -1.17 20.41 -13.97
CA HIS A 131 -0.89 21.83 -13.72
C HIS A 131 -0.45 22.55 -15.00
N ARG A 132 -1.36 23.32 -15.61
CA ARG A 132 -1.10 23.98 -16.92
C ARG A 132 0.06 24.97 -16.92
N GLY A 133 0.32 25.63 -15.78
CA GLY A 133 1.33 26.68 -15.68
C GLY A 133 2.77 26.14 -15.67
N ASN A 134 2.97 24.99 -15.03
CA ASN A 134 4.26 24.30 -14.98
C ASN A 134 4.37 23.20 -16.03
N ARG A 135 3.24 22.75 -16.59
CA ARG A 135 3.14 21.64 -17.56
C ARG A 135 3.65 20.34 -16.94
N GLU A 136 3.13 20.04 -15.75
CA GLU A 136 3.50 18.88 -14.95
C GLU A 136 2.25 18.12 -14.47
N HIS A 137 2.46 16.86 -14.13
CA HIS A 137 1.55 16.03 -13.34
C HIS A 137 1.92 16.04 -11.84
N THR A 138 0.92 16.19 -10.97
CA THR A 138 1.06 16.05 -9.52
C THR A 138 0.12 14.99 -8.97
N PHE A 139 0.51 14.34 -7.86
CA PHE A 139 -0.21 13.20 -7.30
C PHE A 139 -0.47 13.38 -5.81
N HIS A 140 -1.73 13.57 -5.43
CA HIS A 140 -2.10 13.71 -4.03
C HIS A 140 -3.58 13.35 -3.78
N PHE A 141 -3.96 13.35 -2.49
CA PHE A 141 -5.35 13.15 -2.10
C PHE A 141 -6.20 14.42 -2.31
N GLY A 142 -7.51 14.24 -2.43
CA GLY A 142 -8.47 15.32 -2.23
C GLY A 142 -8.71 16.24 -3.43
N SER A 143 -8.63 17.55 -3.19
CA SER A 143 -8.99 18.62 -4.13
C SER A 143 -7.74 19.22 -4.78
N PRO A 144 -7.82 19.71 -6.04
CA PRO A 144 -6.69 20.30 -6.74
C PRO A 144 -6.10 21.49 -5.98
N TRP A 145 -4.78 21.67 -6.06
CA TRP A 145 -4.11 22.91 -5.70
C TRP A 145 -4.39 24.02 -6.72
N HIS A 146 -3.88 25.22 -6.43
CA HIS A 146 -4.09 26.36 -7.32
C HIS A 146 -3.43 26.12 -8.67
N GLY A 147 -4.22 26.20 -9.74
CA GLY A 147 -3.73 26.03 -11.13
C GLY A 147 -3.82 24.60 -11.66
N GLU A 148 -4.25 23.65 -10.82
CA GLU A 148 -4.40 22.25 -11.18
C GLU A 148 -5.80 21.90 -11.68
N GLU A 149 -5.86 20.90 -12.55
CA GLU A 149 -7.07 20.27 -13.03
C GLU A 149 -7.07 18.79 -12.65
N LYS A 150 -8.05 18.40 -11.82
CA LYS A 150 -8.20 17.01 -11.36
C LYS A 150 -8.50 16.05 -12.52
N LYS A 151 -7.72 14.98 -12.62
CA LYS A 151 -7.87 13.90 -13.60
C LYS A 151 -8.47 12.66 -12.93
N GLY A 152 -7.96 11.49 -13.26
CA GLY A 152 -8.41 10.20 -12.75
C GLY A 152 -7.75 9.81 -11.43
N ILE A 153 -8.18 8.67 -10.89
CA ILE A 153 -7.44 7.99 -9.83
C ILE A 153 -6.18 7.43 -10.47
N GLN A 154 -5.03 7.75 -9.89
CA GLN A 154 -3.74 7.24 -10.32
C GLN A 154 -3.45 5.88 -9.67
N PHE A 155 -3.66 5.79 -8.35
CA PHE A 155 -3.55 4.58 -7.54
C PHE A 155 -4.23 4.78 -6.18
N TRP A 156 -4.26 3.72 -5.38
CA TRP A 156 -4.72 3.73 -4.00
C TRP A 156 -3.53 3.56 -3.04
N ALA A 157 -3.47 4.41 -2.02
CA ALA A 157 -2.39 4.44 -1.03
C ALA A 157 -2.92 4.77 0.37
N PHE A 158 -2.08 4.57 1.39
CA PHE A 158 -2.44 4.93 2.76
C PHE A 158 -2.23 6.42 3.00
N ARG A 159 -3.21 7.08 3.61
CA ARG A 159 -3.10 8.49 4.01
C ARG A 159 -2.10 8.67 5.15
N ASP A 160 -2.14 7.75 6.10
CA ASP A 160 -1.31 7.73 7.30
C ASP A 160 -0.40 6.51 7.31
N GLN A 161 0.59 6.49 8.20
CA GLN A 161 1.55 5.39 8.31
C GLN A 161 0.84 4.04 8.53
N PHE A 162 1.10 3.10 7.63
CA PHE A 162 0.67 1.71 7.72
C PHE A 162 1.89 0.78 7.93
N PRO A 163 1.78 -0.33 8.68
CA PRO A 163 2.90 -1.25 8.90
C PRO A 163 3.62 -1.68 7.62
N GLY A 164 4.94 -1.54 7.61
CA GLY A 164 5.81 -1.81 6.46
C GLY A 164 5.78 -0.75 5.34
N THR A 165 5.05 0.36 5.52
CA THR A 165 5.07 1.48 4.58
C THR A 165 6.05 2.57 5.02
N GLU A 166 6.52 3.33 4.05
CA GLU A 166 7.35 4.51 4.22
C GLU A 166 6.67 5.74 3.59
N PRO A 167 7.00 6.95 4.06
CA PRO A 167 6.40 8.16 3.54
C PRO A 167 6.95 8.49 2.15
N VAL A 168 6.06 8.67 1.19
CA VAL A 168 6.35 9.24 -0.11
C VAL A 168 6.17 10.75 0.01
N TYR A 169 7.26 11.47 -0.28
CA TYR A 169 7.27 12.93 -0.25
C TYR A 169 7.07 13.49 -1.64
N ASP A 170 6.52 14.70 -1.72
CA ASP A 170 6.75 15.55 -2.89
C ASP A 170 8.09 16.27 -2.77
N PHE A 171 8.73 16.49 -3.91
CA PHE A 171 9.99 17.19 -4.03
C PHE A 171 9.88 18.20 -5.16
N TRP A 172 10.32 19.44 -4.93
CA TRP A 172 10.31 20.47 -5.95
C TRP A 172 11.67 20.60 -6.61
N HIS A 173 11.73 20.38 -7.93
CA HIS A 173 12.96 20.52 -8.71
C HIS A 173 13.05 21.89 -9.39
N HIS A 174 13.83 22.82 -8.82
CA HIS A 174 13.85 24.23 -9.24
C HIS A 174 14.22 24.48 -10.71
N GLN A 175 15.11 23.67 -11.30
CA GLN A 175 15.57 23.87 -12.69
C GLN A 175 14.57 23.37 -13.74
N HIS A 176 13.91 22.24 -13.47
CA HIS A 176 12.91 21.63 -14.35
C HIS A 176 11.51 22.18 -14.09
N ARG A 177 11.30 22.78 -12.90
CA ARG A 177 10.03 23.37 -12.44
C ARG A 177 8.92 22.32 -12.36
N GLU A 178 9.24 21.18 -11.77
CA GLU A 178 8.37 20.02 -11.62
C GLU A 178 8.40 19.48 -10.19
N HIS A 179 7.38 18.69 -9.84
CA HIS A 179 7.34 17.84 -8.66
C HIS A 179 7.71 16.41 -9.02
N THR A 180 8.56 15.81 -8.20
CA THR A 180 8.82 14.36 -8.19
C THR A 180 8.27 13.76 -6.90
N PHE A 181 7.93 12.46 -6.94
CA PHE A 181 7.28 11.76 -5.84
C PHE A 181 8.00 10.47 -5.55
N HIS A 182 8.70 10.41 -4.41
CA HIS A 182 9.44 9.21 -4.05
C HIS A 182 9.72 9.07 -2.55
N LEU A 183 10.19 7.88 -2.21
CA LEU A 183 10.67 7.56 -0.87
C LEU A 183 12.07 8.15 -0.65
N GLY A 184 12.43 8.41 0.61
CA GLY A 184 13.79 8.74 1.01
C GLY A 184 14.16 10.22 0.91
N ASP A 185 15.39 10.46 0.44
CA ASP A 185 16.05 11.77 0.37
C ASP A 185 15.93 12.41 -1.02
N PRO A 186 15.96 13.74 -1.13
CA PRO A 186 15.86 14.44 -2.42
C PRO A 186 16.99 14.05 -3.38
N TRP A 187 16.68 13.97 -4.67
CA TRP A 187 17.68 13.89 -5.74
C TRP A 187 18.41 15.23 -5.92
N PRO A 188 19.55 15.23 -6.65
CA PRO A 188 20.28 16.47 -6.90
C PRO A 188 19.42 17.52 -7.62
N GLY A 189 19.25 18.69 -7.00
CA GLY A 189 18.44 19.78 -7.56
C GLY A 189 17.03 19.89 -6.98
N GLU A 190 16.63 18.92 -6.16
CA GLU A 190 15.34 18.89 -5.50
C GLU A 190 15.36 19.48 -4.09
N GLU A 191 14.21 20.01 -3.71
CA GLU A 191 13.89 20.44 -2.35
C GLU A 191 12.75 19.57 -1.81
N LYS A 192 13.03 18.84 -0.72
CA LYS A 192 12.02 18.01 -0.04
C LYS A 192 10.90 18.86 0.55
N LYS A 193 9.66 18.45 0.28
CA LYS A 193 8.44 19.10 0.77
C LYS A 193 7.71 18.16 1.73
N GLU A 194 6.41 18.00 1.55
CA GLU A 194 5.51 17.36 2.51
C GLU A 194 5.34 15.87 2.19
N ILE A 195 4.79 15.13 3.15
CA ILE A 195 4.35 13.76 2.91
C ILE A 195 3.03 13.82 2.14
N GLN A 196 2.98 13.15 1.00
CA GLN A 196 1.75 13.07 0.20
C GLN A 196 0.94 11.82 0.54
N PHE A 197 1.61 10.69 0.75
CA PHE A 197 1.01 9.41 1.10
C PHE A 197 2.06 8.44 1.65
N TRP A 198 1.60 7.28 2.13
CA TRP A 198 2.44 6.18 2.59
C TRP A 198 2.29 4.98 1.67
N ALA A 199 3.44 4.42 1.25
CA ALA A 199 3.52 3.31 0.29
C ALA A 199 4.62 2.32 0.67
N PHE A 200 4.60 1.12 0.10
CA PHE A 200 5.64 0.14 0.36
C PHE A 200 6.90 0.44 -0.46
N ARG A 201 8.07 0.29 0.16
CA ARG A 201 9.37 0.43 -0.53
C ARG A 201 9.59 -0.68 -1.54
N ASP A 202 9.33 -1.90 -1.10
CA ASP A 202 9.54 -3.11 -1.87
C ASP A 202 8.23 -3.87 -1.99
N GLN A 203 8.28 -4.94 -2.78
CA GLN A 203 7.22 -5.94 -2.76
C GLN A 203 7.07 -6.47 -1.32
N PHE A 204 5.91 -6.21 -0.70
CA PHE A 204 5.67 -6.54 0.71
C PHE A 204 5.87 -8.05 0.99
N PRO A 205 6.73 -8.45 1.95
CA PRO A 205 6.96 -9.86 2.27
C PRO A 205 5.67 -10.56 2.71
N GLY A 206 5.33 -11.66 2.03
CA GLY A 206 4.01 -12.31 2.11
C GLY A 206 3.28 -12.37 0.77
N THR A 207 3.84 -11.73 -0.27
CA THR A 207 3.36 -11.80 -1.65
C THR A 207 4.22 -12.67 -2.56
N GLU A 208 4.95 -13.67 -2.04
CA GLU A 208 5.32 -14.77 -2.93
C GLU A 208 4.01 -15.40 -3.44
N PRO A 209 3.89 -15.82 -4.71
CA PRO A 209 3.00 -16.92 -5.00
C PRO A 209 3.36 -18.02 -4.00
N VAL A 210 2.38 -18.63 -3.33
CA VAL A 210 2.61 -20.03 -2.95
C VAL A 210 2.77 -20.73 -4.30
N HIS A 211 4.01 -20.83 -4.77
CA HIS A 211 4.35 -21.83 -5.74
C HIS A 211 4.18 -23.13 -4.98
N ASP A 212 3.04 -23.78 -5.23
CA ASP A 212 2.84 -25.20 -4.98
C ASP A 212 4.01 -25.95 -5.62
N PHE A 213 5.05 -26.20 -4.84
CA PHE A 213 6.03 -27.21 -5.17
C PHE A 213 5.50 -28.52 -4.61
N TRP A 214 4.72 -29.20 -5.44
CA TRP A 214 4.36 -30.61 -5.25
C TRP A 214 5.63 -31.46 -5.15
N HIS A 215 5.81 -32.17 -4.04
CA HIS A 215 6.37 -33.53 -3.98
C HIS A 215 5.95 -34.24 -2.71
#